data_AF-A0A2M9EF28-F1
#
_entry.id   AF-A0A2M9EF28-F1
#
_cell.length_a   1.000
_cell.length_b   1.000
_cell.length_c   1.000
_cell.angle_alpha   90.00
_cell.angle_beta   90.00
_cell.angle_gamma   90.00
#
_symmetry.space_group_name_H-M   'P 1'
#
loop_
_entity.id
_entity.type
_entity.pdbx_description
1 polymer ?
#
loop_
_entity_poly.entity_id
_entity_poly.type
_entity_poly.pdbx_seq_one_letter_code
_entity_poly.pdbx_strand_id
1 'polypeptide(L)'
;MRALLPLAGMIFLSACATPVKQSTAPLSQYDKNTKYGIEARPGGFGVSIYYSRYQFIPESDAVAGACKQALTSIAHEHADKMGREIENINEQAIRISMGRNGMTGITSCSAYAPVKFKE
;
A
#
# COMPACT_ATOMS: atom_id res chain seq x y z
N MET A 1 -29.44 -47.66 -8.23
CA MET A 1 -29.45 -46.21 -7.94
C MET A 1 -29.10 -45.99 -6.47
N ARG A 2 -27.84 -45.68 -6.09
CA ARG A 2 -27.54 -45.14 -4.73
C ARG A 2 -26.09 -44.72 -4.41
N ALA A 3 -25.14 -44.76 -5.34
CA ALA A 3 -23.72 -44.54 -5.00
C ALA A 3 -23.00 -43.44 -5.82
N LEU A 4 -23.73 -42.47 -6.39
CA LEU A 4 -23.11 -41.41 -7.23
C LEU A 4 -23.21 -39.99 -6.65
N LEU A 5 -23.79 -39.81 -5.46
CA LEU A 5 -24.16 -38.47 -4.96
C LEU A 5 -23.11 -37.69 -4.12
N PRO A 6 -22.07 -38.25 -3.47
CA PRO A 6 -21.19 -37.41 -2.65
C PRO A 6 -19.94 -36.90 -3.38
N LEU A 7 -19.64 -37.37 -4.60
CA LEU A 7 -18.38 -37.01 -5.28
C LEU A 7 -18.46 -35.69 -6.08
N ALA A 8 -19.67 -35.21 -6.40
CA ALA A 8 -19.87 -33.99 -7.19
C ALA A 8 -19.71 -32.68 -6.38
N GLY A 9 -19.60 -32.75 -5.05
CA GLY A 9 -19.58 -31.56 -4.18
C GLY A 9 -18.20 -30.92 -3.94
N MET A 10 -17.10 -31.58 -4.32
CA MET A 10 -15.74 -31.13 -3.94
C MET A 10 -15.01 -30.26 -4.96
N ILE A 11 -15.56 -30.03 -6.16
CA ILE A 11 -14.83 -29.36 -7.25
C ILE A 11 -14.97 -27.82 -7.21
N PHE A 12 -15.80 -27.25 -6.32
CA PHE A 12 -16.17 -25.83 -6.38
C PHE A 12 -15.41 -24.86 -5.42
N LEU A 13 -14.32 -25.28 -4.76
CA LEU A 13 -13.67 -24.43 -3.74
C LEU A 13 -12.30 -23.83 -4.14
N SER A 14 -11.92 -23.81 -5.41
CA SER A 14 -10.73 -23.07 -5.86
C SER A 14 -11.03 -21.60 -6.17
N ALA A 15 -11.47 -20.83 -5.17
CA ALA A 15 -11.51 -19.38 -5.28
C ALA A 15 -10.09 -18.83 -4.99
N CYS A 16 -9.30 -18.60 -6.05
CA CYS A 16 -8.02 -17.92 -5.92
C CYS A 16 -8.27 -16.46 -5.56
N ALA A 17 -8.19 -16.12 -4.27
CA ALA A 17 -8.09 -14.74 -3.83
C ALA A 17 -6.70 -14.20 -4.21
N THR A 18 -6.56 -13.65 -5.41
CA THR A 18 -5.34 -12.96 -5.82
C THR A 18 -5.30 -11.59 -5.11
N PRO A 19 -4.28 -11.30 -4.29
CA PRO A 19 -4.17 -10.01 -3.64
C PRO A 19 -4.04 -8.90 -4.69
N VAL A 20 -4.94 -7.92 -4.61
CA VAL A 20 -4.95 -6.77 -5.54
C VAL A 20 -3.70 -5.94 -5.32
N LYS A 21 -2.82 -5.86 -6.32
CA LYS A 21 -1.75 -4.86 -6.35
C LYS A 21 -2.37 -3.48 -6.48
N GLN A 22 -2.13 -2.61 -5.50
CA GLN A 22 -2.69 -1.24 -5.50
C GLN A 22 -1.96 -0.30 -6.48
N SER A 23 -0.78 -0.68 -6.97
CA SER A 23 -0.04 0.02 -8.00
C SER A 23 0.97 -0.91 -8.69
N THR A 24 1.23 -0.65 -9.97
CA THR A 24 2.23 -1.36 -10.79
C THR A 24 3.52 -0.56 -10.91
N ALA A 25 3.58 0.66 -10.37
CA ALA A 25 4.76 1.51 -10.46
C ALA A 25 5.96 0.85 -9.75
N PRO A 26 7.15 0.81 -10.39
CA PRO A 26 8.35 0.33 -9.73
C PRO A 26 8.67 1.24 -8.54
N LEU A 27 8.96 0.64 -7.38
CA LEU A 27 9.27 1.39 -6.18
C LEU A 27 10.76 1.74 -6.14
N SER A 28 11.05 3.04 -6.14
CA SER A 28 12.37 3.62 -5.92
C SER A 28 12.66 3.79 -4.43
N GLN A 29 13.93 3.73 -4.05
CA GLN A 29 14.33 3.97 -2.66
C GLN A 29 14.13 5.44 -2.29
N TYR A 30 13.49 5.72 -1.15
CA TYR A 30 13.38 7.07 -0.57
C TYR A 30 14.38 7.24 0.59
N ASP A 31 14.27 6.39 1.60
CA ASP A 31 15.17 6.33 2.76
C ASP A 31 15.48 4.87 3.12
N LYS A 32 16.22 4.58 4.20
CA LYS A 32 16.58 3.22 4.62
C LYS A 32 15.38 2.25 4.72
N ASN A 33 14.23 2.73 5.17
CA ASN A 33 13.04 1.96 5.51
C ASN A 33 11.90 2.14 4.49
N THR A 34 11.98 3.16 3.62
CA THR A 34 10.89 3.57 2.72
C THR A 34 11.27 3.42 1.26
N LYS A 35 10.39 2.78 0.49
CA LYS A 35 10.39 2.80 -0.97
C LYS A 35 9.09 3.43 -1.47
N TYR A 36 9.12 4.09 -2.62
CA TYR A 36 7.97 4.77 -3.19
C TYR A 36 7.92 4.69 -4.71
N GLY A 37 6.72 4.78 -5.26
CA GLY A 37 6.47 4.84 -6.69
C GLY A 37 5.40 5.88 -6.97
N ILE A 38 5.59 6.61 -8.06
CA ILE A 38 4.65 7.59 -8.56
C ILE A 38 4.02 7.06 -9.85
N GLU A 39 2.70 7.16 -9.94
CA GLU A 39 1.93 6.81 -11.13
C GLU A 39 1.23 8.08 -11.63
N ALA A 40 1.53 8.55 -12.85
CA ALA A 40 0.85 9.71 -13.40
C ALA A 40 -0.66 9.43 -13.58
N ARG A 41 -1.51 10.42 -13.28
CA ARG A 41 -2.96 10.32 -13.45
C ARG A 41 -3.53 11.62 -14.03
N PRO A 42 -4.67 11.58 -14.74
CA PRO A 42 -5.34 12.80 -15.16
C PRO A 42 -5.66 13.67 -13.93
N GLY A 43 -5.21 14.93 -13.93
CA GLY A 43 -5.42 15.88 -12.83
C GLY A 43 -4.54 15.66 -11.58
N GLY A 44 -3.53 14.78 -11.64
CA GLY A 44 -2.69 14.51 -10.48
C GLY A 44 -1.75 13.32 -10.64
N PHE A 45 -1.57 12.56 -9.56
CA PHE A 45 -0.74 11.36 -9.54
C PHE A 45 -1.14 10.42 -8.41
N GLY A 46 -0.83 9.14 -8.52
CA GLY A 46 -0.92 8.16 -7.45
C GLY A 46 0.43 8.02 -6.75
N VAL A 47 0.43 8.04 -5.42
CA VAL A 47 1.62 7.73 -4.62
C VAL A 47 1.44 6.36 -4.00
N SER A 48 2.42 5.50 -4.22
CA SER A 48 2.50 4.18 -3.60
C SER A 48 3.75 4.12 -2.75
N ILE A 49 3.66 3.62 -1.53
CA ILE A 49 4.83 3.43 -0.67
C ILE A 49 4.87 2.01 -0.10
N TYR A 50 6.08 1.58 0.22
CA TYR A 50 6.37 0.42 1.04
C TYR A 50 7.33 0.86 2.15
N TYR A 51 6.83 0.89 3.37
CA TYR A 51 7.59 1.18 4.58
C TYR A 51 7.82 -0.11 5.36
N SER A 52 9.04 -0.36 5.82
CA SER A 52 9.32 -1.52 6.67
C SER A 52 10.43 -1.24 7.66
N ARG A 53 10.23 -1.69 8.90
CA ARG A 53 11.25 -1.59 9.95
C ARG A 53 11.23 -2.81 10.86
N TYR A 54 12.38 -3.14 11.42
CA TYR A 54 12.49 -4.12 12.50
C TYR A 54 11.84 -3.57 13.76
N GLN A 55 11.07 -4.41 14.45
CA GLN A 55 10.46 -4.11 15.73
C GLN A 55 10.47 -5.36 16.61
N PHE A 56 11.16 -5.27 17.76
CA PHE A 56 11.12 -6.33 18.77
C PHE A 56 9.72 -6.47 19.39
N ILE A 57 9.10 -5.34 19.74
CA ILE A 57 7.70 -5.26 20.19
C ILE A 57 6.83 -4.74 19.02
N PRO A 58 5.76 -5.45 18.63
CA PRO A 58 4.91 -5.03 17.53
C PRO A 58 4.14 -3.74 17.87
N GLU A 59 4.57 -2.63 17.30
CA GLU A 59 3.88 -1.34 17.37
C GLU A 59 3.28 -1.01 16.00
N SER A 60 2.30 -1.80 15.58
CA SER A 60 1.70 -1.69 14.24
C SER A 60 1.11 -0.30 13.98
N ASP A 61 0.56 0.36 15.00
CA ASP A 61 0.00 1.72 14.88
C ASP A 61 1.08 2.76 14.62
N ALA A 62 2.24 2.64 15.28
CA ALA A 62 3.38 3.52 15.04
C ALA A 62 3.93 3.34 13.62
N VAL A 63 3.96 2.11 13.10
CA VAL A 63 4.34 1.85 11.70
C VAL A 63 3.31 2.41 10.73
N ALA A 64 2.02 2.24 11.00
CA ALA A 64 0.96 2.78 10.15
C ALA A 64 1.00 4.31 10.12
N GLY A 65 1.22 4.97 11.26
CA GLY A 65 1.39 6.42 11.34
C GLY A 65 2.60 6.90 10.54
N ALA A 66 3.77 6.30 10.76
CA ALA A 66 4.98 6.64 10.01
C ALA A 66 4.82 6.41 8.49
N CYS A 67 4.12 5.35 8.11
CA CYS A 67 3.79 5.04 6.72
C CYS A 67 2.92 6.14 6.09
N LYS A 68 1.82 6.55 6.73
CA LYS A 68 0.96 7.64 6.23
C LYS A 68 1.71 8.97 6.14
N GLN A 69 2.52 9.27 7.15
CA GLN A 69 3.35 10.48 7.17
C GLN A 69 4.34 10.48 6.01
N ALA A 70 5.07 9.38 5.79
CA ALA A 70 6.01 9.25 4.67
C ALA A 70 5.31 9.40 3.31
N LEU A 71 4.13 8.79 3.14
CA LEU A 71 3.34 8.94 1.91
C LEU A 71 3.01 10.41 1.64
N THR A 72 2.59 11.13 2.68
CA THR A 72 2.17 12.53 2.59
C THR A 72 3.36 13.43 2.26
N SER A 73 4.49 13.26 2.96
CA SER A 73 5.73 13.99 2.67
C SER A 73 6.20 13.77 1.23
N ILE A 74 6.23 12.52 0.77
CA ILE A 74 6.65 12.18 -0.60
C ILE A 74 5.71 12.79 -1.65
N ALA A 75 4.41 12.82 -1.37
CA ALA A 75 3.44 13.46 -2.25
C ALA A 75 3.69 14.96 -2.39
N HIS A 76 3.89 15.67 -1.28
CA HIS A 76 4.21 17.11 -1.29
C HIS A 76 5.55 17.38 -1.98
N GLU A 77 6.61 16.64 -1.63
CA GLU A 77 7.92 16.81 -2.29
C GLU A 77 7.86 16.57 -3.80
N HIS A 78 7.07 15.59 -4.24
CA HIS A 78 6.90 15.32 -5.66
C HIS A 78 6.17 16.46 -6.36
N ALA A 79 5.10 16.98 -5.75
CA ALA A 79 4.36 18.13 -6.26
C ALA A 79 5.23 19.39 -6.35
N ASP A 80 6.03 19.67 -5.31
CA ASP A 80 6.97 20.79 -5.27
C ASP A 80 8.01 20.69 -6.39
N LYS A 81 8.55 19.49 -6.64
CA LYS A 81 9.47 19.23 -7.77
C LYS A 81 8.83 19.47 -9.13
N MET A 82 7.52 19.29 -9.24
CA MET A 82 6.75 19.59 -10.46
C MET A 82 6.35 21.06 -10.56
N GLY A 83 6.58 21.88 -9.53
CA GLY A 83 6.11 23.26 -9.46
C GLY A 83 4.58 23.36 -9.41
N ARG A 84 3.91 22.37 -8.79
CA ARG A 84 2.45 22.31 -8.67
C ARG A 84 2.06 22.17 -7.21
N GLU A 85 0.99 22.84 -6.79
CA GLU A 85 0.38 22.56 -5.50
C GLU A 85 -0.61 21.38 -5.59
N ILE A 86 -0.80 20.68 -4.48
CA ILE A 86 -1.77 19.57 -4.35
C ILE A 86 -2.83 19.89 -3.31
N GLU A 87 -4.01 19.30 -3.47
CA GLU A 87 -5.04 19.32 -2.43
C GLU A 87 -4.54 18.61 -1.16
N ASN A 88 -5.14 18.94 -0.01
CA ASN A 88 -4.85 18.23 1.23
C ASN A 88 -5.23 16.75 1.08
N ILE A 89 -4.26 15.87 1.36
CA ILE A 89 -4.48 14.42 1.31
C ILE A 89 -5.30 14.02 2.53
N ASN A 90 -6.49 13.45 2.31
CA ASN A 90 -7.28 12.88 3.38
C ASN A 90 -6.61 11.60 3.91
N GLU A 91 -6.01 11.66 5.10
CA GLU A 91 -5.32 10.53 5.74
C GLU A 91 -6.21 9.30 6.01
N GLN A 92 -7.53 9.49 6.12
CA GLN A 92 -8.47 8.40 6.29
C GLN A 92 -8.77 7.68 4.96
N ALA A 93 -8.56 8.36 3.83
CA ALA A 93 -8.73 7.77 2.50
C ALA A 93 -7.47 7.04 2.01
N ILE A 94 -6.33 7.20 2.71
CA ILE A 94 -5.11 6.46 2.41
C ILE A 94 -5.36 4.98 2.66
N ARG A 95 -5.25 4.18 1.59
CA ARG A 95 -5.38 2.73 1.67
C ARG A 95 -4.09 2.19 2.24
N ILE A 96 -4.16 1.57 3.42
CA ILE A 96 -3.02 0.94 4.06
C ILE A 96 -3.22 -0.58 4.12
N SER A 97 -2.12 -1.31 4.00
CA SER A 97 -2.05 -2.76 4.21
C SER A 97 -0.83 -3.06 5.07
N MET A 98 -1.08 -3.69 6.21
CA MET A 98 -0.05 -3.99 7.19
C MET A 98 0.36 -5.45 7.10
N GLY A 99 1.65 -5.72 7.31
CA GLY A 99 2.22 -7.04 7.38
C GLY A 99 3.19 -7.16 8.55
N ARG A 100 3.32 -8.37 9.09
CA ARG A 100 4.38 -8.69 10.05
C ARG A 100 5.00 -10.02 9.70
N ASN A 101 6.32 -10.04 9.62
CA ASN A 101 7.09 -11.26 9.51
C ASN A 101 7.57 -11.67 10.91
N GLY A 102 6.94 -12.70 11.48
CA GLY A 102 7.27 -13.20 12.82
C GLY A 102 8.66 -13.84 12.94
N MET A 103 9.25 -14.27 11.82
CA MET A 103 10.59 -14.87 11.81
C MET A 103 11.69 -13.81 11.84
N THR A 104 11.51 -12.70 11.13
CA THR A 104 12.49 -11.61 11.09
C THR A 104 12.20 -10.48 12.07
N GLY A 105 11.02 -10.46 12.68
CA GLY A 105 10.56 -9.35 13.53
C GLY A 105 10.31 -8.05 12.75
N ILE A 106 10.17 -8.11 11.43
CA ILE A 106 9.92 -6.93 10.59
C ILE A 106 8.41 -6.68 10.50
N THR A 107 8.01 -5.46 10.79
CA THR A 107 6.68 -4.94 10.48
C THR A 107 6.77 -4.09 9.22
N SER A 108 5.86 -4.33 8.28
CA SER A 108 5.77 -3.60 7.02
C SER A 108 4.39 -2.97 6.82
N CYS A 109 4.37 -1.89 6.06
CA CYS A 109 3.20 -1.16 5.63
C CYS A 109 3.32 -0.87 4.14
N SER A 110 2.31 -1.25 3.37
CA SER A 110 2.10 -0.75 2.01
C SER A 110 0.99 0.27 2.06
N ALA A 111 1.19 1.45 1.49
CA ALA A 111 0.14 2.46 1.40
C ALA A 111 0.00 3.03 -0.01
N TYR A 112 -1.22 3.44 -0.33
CA TYR A 112 -1.56 4.05 -1.60
C TYR A 112 -2.53 5.22 -1.39
N ALA A 113 -2.27 6.34 -2.07
CA ALA A 113 -3.21 7.45 -2.14
C ALA A 113 -3.22 8.11 -3.53
N PRO A 114 -4.40 8.43 -4.07
CA PRO A 114 -4.52 9.35 -5.19
C PRO A 114 -4.32 10.79 -4.69
N VAL A 115 -3.50 11.54 -5.42
CA VAL A 115 -3.19 12.95 -5.16
C VAL A 115 -3.73 13.77 -6.33
N LYS A 116 -4.40 14.87 -6.04
CA LYS A 116 -4.93 15.81 -7.03
C LYS A 116 -4.16 17.12 -6.96
N PHE A 117 -3.89 17.71 -8.10
CA PHE A 117 -3.37 19.08 -8.13
C PHE A 117 -4.46 20.06 -7.71
N LYS A 118 -4.06 21.17 -7.10
CA LYS A 118 -4.94 22.34 -7.01
C LYS A 118 -5.15 22.93 -8.40
N GLU A 119 -6.36 23.41 -8.63
CA GLU A 119 -6.74 24.20 -9.81
C GLU A 119 -6.10 25.59 -9.78
#